data_AF-A0A959IP02-F1
#
_entry.id   AF-A0A959IP02-F1
#
_cell.length_a   1.000
_cell.length_b   1.000
_cell.length_c   1.000
_cell.angle_alpha   90.00
_cell.angle_beta   90.00
_cell.angle_gamma   90.00
#
_symmetry.space_group_name_H-M   'P 1'
#
loop_
_entity.id
_entity.type
_entity.pdbx_description
1 polymer ?
#
loop_
_entity_poly.entity_id
_entity_poly.type
_entity_poly.pdbx_seq_one_letter_code
_entity_poly.pdbx_strand_id
1 'polypeptide(L)'
;MAESQRHIIHTQEWQIQAPGQEHAREVHAFFGQLSQGRLSSLLDQYLSRQAAPDEHLRIDTLELDLGRLPAELTEAAIWRALEAALEQQFPGRANRAQEAQAPTATPTAALGQAPALSGVEAAGQALEYFLQYGQLPWWSQEADDNPVVTYLNTLLEAKPPAYLASILTAERAQQRLVAALPTEVYRTVLLALLPPAYTEQGLFVLEELLTALLARHAKTVRLTRQRLQVALLSWAAAVQRQGSVAGQIALWRSIAQVLNLTPVELTQFLRKIWARLPSAQQANR
;
A
#
# COMPACT_ATOMS: atom_id res chain seq x y z
N MET A 1 8.53 -6.65 26.42
CA MET A 1 8.55 -5.89 25.17
C MET A 1 8.52 -6.92 24.06
N ALA A 2 7.40 -7.04 23.35
CA ALA A 2 7.27 -8.05 22.31
C ALA A 2 8.18 -7.67 21.13
N GLU A 3 9.04 -8.57 20.71
CA GLU A 3 9.83 -8.41 19.48
C GLU A 3 8.84 -8.35 18.32
N SER A 4 8.60 -7.16 17.78
CA SER A 4 7.88 -6.99 16.53
C SER A 4 8.65 -7.74 15.45
N GLN A 5 8.04 -8.80 14.92
CA GLN A 5 8.59 -9.63 13.86
C GLN A 5 8.95 -8.72 12.67
N ARG A 6 10.24 -8.64 12.33
CA ARG A 6 10.77 -7.64 11.37
C ARG A 6 10.79 -8.13 9.92
N HIS A 7 10.51 -9.41 9.70
CA HIS A 7 10.52 -10.04 8.39
C HIS A 7 9.30 -10.96 8.24
N ILE A 8 8.76 -11.03 7.02
CA ILE A 8 7.61 -11.87 6.68
C ILE A 8 8.07 -12.82 5.58
N ILE A 9 7.97 -14.13 5.84
CA ILE A 9 8.27 -15.20 4.86
C ILE A 9 6.94 -15.88 4.51
N HIS A 10 6.57 -15.87 3.23
CA HIS A 10 5.32 -16.46 2.78
C HIS A 10 5.36 -17.99 2.73
N THR A 11 6.42 -18.54 2.15
CA THR A 11 6.56 -19.98 1.96
C THR A 11 8.03 -20.34 2.03
N GLN A 12 8.31 -21.46 2.70
CA GLN A 12 9.65 -22.00 2.82
C GLN A 12 9.62 -23.45 2.36
N GLU A 13 10.40 -23.75 1.33
CA GLU A 13 10.47 -25.08 0.73
C GLU A 13 11.87 -25.68 0.92
N TRP A 14 11.90 -26.97 1.24
CA TRP A 14 13.13 -27.74 1.41
C TRP A 14 13.18 -28.86 0.40
N GLN A 15 14.18 -28.84 -0.48
CA GLN A 15 14.44 -29.92 -1.43
C GLN A 15 15.69 -30.68 -1.00
N ILE A 16 15.54 -31.97 -0.71
CA ILE A 16 16.61 -32.80 -0.17
C ILE A 16 16.68 -34.11 -0.94
N GLN A 17 17.88 -34.46 -1.38
CA GLN A 17 18.17 -35.76 -1.98
C GLN A 17 18.87 -36.65 -0.95
N ALA A 18 18.30 -37.83 -0.69
CA ALA A 18 18.85 -38.81 0.25
C ALA A 18 19.16 -40.14 -0.47
N PRO A 19 20.19 -40.88 -0.05
CA PRO A 19 20.65 -42.10 -0.73
C PRO A 19 19.69 -43.30 -0.58
N GLY A 20 18.69 -43.23 0.31
CA GLY A 20 17.72 -44.30 0.55
C GLY A 20 16.48 -43.84 1.32
N GLN A 21 15.42 -44.65 1.34
CA GLN A 21 14.14 -44.30 1.95
C GLN A 21 14.20 -44.11 3.47
N GLU A 22 15.00 -44.89 4.18
CA GLU A 22 15.14 -44.77 5.64
C GLU A 22 15.78 -43.42 6.02
N HIS A 23 16.92 -43.09 5.39
CA HIS A 23 17.53 -41.77 5.52
C HIS A 23 16.57 -40.65 5.11
N ALA A 24 15.83 -40.80 4.01
CA ALA A 24 14.86 -39.78 3.58
C ALA A 24 13.80 -39.48 4.66
N ARG A 25 13.32 -40.51 5.38
CA ARG A 25 12.37 -40.33 6.49
C ARG A 25 13.00 -39.65 7.70
N GLU A 26 14.21 -40.04 8.06
CA GLU A 26 14.96 -39.42 9.16
C GLU A 26 15.22 -37.94 8.90
N VAL A 27 15.69 -37.62 7.68
CA VAL A 27 15.93 -36.23 7.27
C VAL A 27 14.62 -35.44 7.24
N HIS A 28 13.54 -36.00 6.71
CA HIS A 28 12.24 -35.32 6.70
C HIS A 28 11.73 -35.02 8.11
N ALA A 29 11.85 -35.97 9.04
CA ALA A 29 11.48 -35.75 10.44
C ALA A 29 12.32 -34.65 11.10
N PHE A 30 13.64 -34.66 10.83
CA PHE A 30 14.56 -33.64 11.32
C PHE A 30 14.19 -32.23 10.83
N PHE A 31 13.95 -32.05 9.52
CA PHE A 31 13.56 -30.74 8.97
C PHE A 31 12.17 -30.29 9.40
N GLY A 32 11.25 -31.25 9.65
CA GLY A 32 9.96 -30.95 10.27
C GLY A 32 10.12 -30.33 11.66
N GLN A 33 11.01 -30.87 12.49
CA GLN A 33 11.31 -30.31 13.82
C GLN A 33 12.09 -28.98 13.74
N LEU A 34 13.05 -28.89 12.81
CA LEU A 34 13.85 -27.68 12.61
C LEU A 34 12.98 -26.48 12.17
N SER A 35 12.04 -26.71 11.26
CA SER A 35 11.14 -25.67 10.73
C SER A 35 10.10 -25.18 11.74
N GLN A 36 9.63 -26.06 12.64
CA GLN A 36 8.75 -25.67 13.75
C GLN A 36 9.50 -25.02 14.92
N GLY A 37 10.83 -25.12 14.92
CA GLY A 37 11.70 -24.67 16.00
C GLY A 37 12.42 -23.35 15.72
N ARG A 38 13.73 -23.35 15.94
CA ARG A 38 14.58 -22.15 16.01
C ARG A 38 14.95 -21.52 14.68
N LEU A 39 14.68 -22.20 13.57
CA LEU A 39 15.16 -21.78 12.27
C LEU A 39 14.59 -20.40 11.86
N SER A 40 13.29 -20.18 12.09
CA SER A 40 12.66 -18.89 11.77
C SER A 40 13.29 -17.74 12.57
N SER A 41 13.60 -17.96 13.85
CA SER A 41 14.26 -16.94 14.68
C SER A 41 15.69 -16.64 14.23
N LEU A 42 16.42 -17.64 13.75
CA LEU A 42 17.79 -17.46 13.25
C LEU A 42 17.81 -16.74 11.89
N LEU A 43 16.90 -17.11 10.98
CA LEU A 43 16.69 -16.40 9.72
C LEU A 43 16.28 -14.94 9.97
N ASP A 44 15.40 -14.69 10.95
CA ASP A 44 15.04 -13.33 11.37
C ASP A 44 16.28 -12.52 11.74
N GLN A 45 17.10 -13.09 12.62
CA GLN A 45 18.27 -12.41 13.15
C GLN A 45 19.29 -12.10 12.05
N TYR A 46 19.47 -13.01 11.09
CA TYR A 46 20.39 -12.79 9.97
C TYR A 46 19.84 -11.74 8.99
N LEU A 47 18.60 -11.90 8.53
CA LEU A 47 17.98 -11.00 7.54
C LEU A 47 17.78 -9.59 8.12
N SER A 48 17.46 -9.47 9.40
CA SER A 48 17.37 -8.19 10.11
C SER A 48 18.68 -7.40 10.12
N ARG A 49 19.84 -8.04 9.97
CA ARG A 49 21.14 -7.36 9.85
C ARG A 49 21.39 -6.81 8.43
N GLN A 50 20.66 -7.31 7.45
CA GLN A 50 20.88 -6.94 6.04
C GLN A 50 20.11 -5.67 5.64
N ALA A 51 19.03 -5.33 6.35
CA ALA A 51 18.22 -4.11 6.14
C ALA A 51 18.57 -3.01 7.17
N ALA A 52 18.56 -1.74 6.77
CA ALA A 52 18.58 -0.63 7.73
C ALA A 52 17.23 -0.55 8.45
N PRO A 53 17.15 0.13 9.62
CA PRO A 53 15.88 0.29 10.34
C PRO A 53 14.73 0.87 9.51
N ASP A 54 15.02 1.71 8.51
CA ASP A 54 14.03 2.39 7.67
C ASP A 54 13.93 1.83 6.23
N GLU A 55 14.55 0.67 5.99
CA GLU A 55 14.60 0.03 4.67
C GLU A 55 13.89 -1.32 4.68
N HIS A 56 13.11 -1.57 3.64
CA HIS A 56 12.48 -2.85 3.38
C HIS A 56 13.20 -3.54 2.22
N LEU A 57 13.78 -4.71 2.49
CA LEU A 57 14.32 -5.57 1.45
C LEU A 57 13.22 -6.50 0.94
N ARG A 58 12.81 -6.32 -0.31
CA ARG A 58 11.83 -7.21 -0.95
C ARG A 58 12.56 -8.24 -1.80
N ILE A 59 12.43 -9.51 -1.41
CA ILE A 59 12.97 -10.65 -2.13
C ILE A 59 11.78 -11.50 -2.59
N ASP A 60 11.53 -11.54 -3.90
CA ASP A 60 10.40 -12.30 -4.44
C ASP A 60 10.64 -13.83 -4.32
N THR A 61 11.89 -14.28 -4.47
CA THR A 61 12.28 -15.69 -4.28
C THR A 61 13.75 -15.77 -3.86
N LEU A 62 14.05 -16.58 -2.84
CA LEU A 62 15.40 -16.86 -2.37
C LEU A 62 15.68 -18.36 -2.45
N GLU A 63 16.50 -18.76 -3.41
CA GLU A 63 16.96 -20.14 -3.56
C GLU A 63 18.37 -20.26 -2.95
N LEU A 64 18.52 -21.17 -1.99
CA LEU A 64 19.78 -21.44 -1.29
C LEU A 64 20.21 -22.87 -1.55
N ASP A 65 21.34 -23.02 -2.23
CA ASP A 65 21.99 -24.33 -2.36
C ASP A 65 22.90 -24.56 -1.15
N LEU A 66 22.52 -25.50 -0.30
CA LEU A 66 23.30 -25.90 0.88
C LEU A 66 24.38 -26.94 0.56
N GLY A 67 24.44 -27.40 -0.69
CA GLY A 67 25.37 -28.41 -1.15
C GLY A 67 25.17 -29.75 -0.44
N ARG A 68 26.29 -30.41 -0.13
CA ARG A 68 26.30 -31.73 0.52
C ARG A 68 26.36 -31.58 2.03
N LEU A 69 25.25 -31.93 2.68
CA LEU A 69 25.18 -32.02 4.13
C LEU A 69 25.83 -33.33 4.64
N PRO A 70 26.40 -33.32 5.87
CA PRO A 70 26.95 -34.54 6.47
C PRO A 70 25.86 -35.60 6.69
N ALA A 71 26.25 -36.88 6.72
CA ALA A 71 25.34 -38.00 6.95
C ALA A 71 24.65 -37.90 8.33
N GLU A 72 25.40 -37.47 9.34
CA GLU A 72 24.85 -37.11 10.64
C GLU A 72 24.40 -35.65 10.63
N LEU A 73 23.10 -35.45 10.36
CA LEU A 73 22.50 -34.11 10.36
C LEU A 73 22.44 -33.56 11.78
N THR A 74 23.17 -32.48 12.01
CA THR A 74 23.09 -31.69 13.23
C THR A 74 22.60 -30.29 12.90
N GLU A 75 21.88 -29.67 13.83
CA GLU A 75 21.39 -28.28 13.69
C GLU A 75 22.53 -27.32 13.36
N ALA A 76 23.68 -27.48 14.04
CA ALA A 76 24.87 -26.66 13.81
C ALA A 76 25.45 -26.80 12.39
N ALA A 77 25.47 -28.01 11.84
CA ALA A 77 25.97 -28.24 10.48
C ALA A 77 25.07 -27.59 9.42
N ILE A 78 23.75 -27.68 9.60
CA ILE A 78 22.78 -27.04 8.70
C ILE A 78 22.86 -25.53 8.80
N TRP A 79 22.93 -24.98 10.02
CA TRP A 79 23.06 -23.55 10.20
C TRP A 79 24.34 -23.01 9.54
N ARG A 80 25.47 -23.70 9.71
CA ARG A 80 26.72 -23.29 9.07
C ARG A 80 26.65 -23.33 7.54
N ALA A 81 25.99 -24.33 6.96
CA ALA A 81 25.77 -24.40 5.52
C ALA A 81 24.83 -23.28 5.03
N LEU A 82 23.77 -22.99 5.79
CA LEU A 82 22.81 -21.94 5.50
C LEU A 82 23.44 -20.55 5.58
N GLU A 83 24.25 -20.29 6.61
CA GLU A 83 24.99 -19.03 6.79
C GLU A 83 25.96 -18.82 5.62
N ALA A 84 26.70 -19.85 5.21
CA ALA A 84 27.59 -19.78 4.05
C ALA A 84 26.82 -19.51 2.75
N ALA A 85 25.67 -20.17 2.52
CA ALA A 85 24.84 -19.95 1.34
C ALA A 85 24.20 -18.54 1.35
N LEU A 86 23.78 -18.06 2.52
CA LEU A 86 23.23 -16.72 2.69
C LEU A 86 24.29 -15.65 2.46
N GLU A 87 25.52 -15.82 2.96
CA GLU A 87 26.63 -14.89 2.70
C GLU A 87 27.01 -14.82 1.21
N GLN A 88 26.89 -15.94 0.49
CA GLN A 88 27.10 -15.95 -0.96
C GLN A 88 26.03 -15.19 -1.72
N GLN A 89 24.76 -15.26 -1.30
CA GLN A 89 23.66 -14.55 -1.94
C GLN A 89 23.54 -13.08 -1.49
N PHE A 90 23.96 -12.78 -0.26
CA PHE A 90 23.97 -11.45 0.35
C PHE A 90 25.40 -11.11 0.81
N PRO A 91 26.34 -10.83 -0.10
CA PRO A 91 27.63 -10.28 0.31
C PRO A 91 27.31 -8.98 1.06
N GLY A 92 27.69 -8.94 2.34
CA GLY A 92 27.21 -7.93 3.29
C GLY A 92 27.39 -6.49 2.76
N ARG A 93 26.63 -5.54 3.32
CA ARG A 93 26.63 -4.12 2.89
C ARG A 93 28.01 -3.50 2.65
N ALA A 94 29.02 -3.91 3.43
CA ALA A 94 30.40 -3.49 3.27
C ALA A 94 30.98 -3.80 1.87
N ASN A 95 30.63 -4.96 1.28
CA ASN A 95 31.07 -5.37 -0.05
C ASN A 95 30.31 -4.64 -1.16
N ARG A 96 29.00 -4.35 -0.99
CA ARG A 96 28.21 -3.58 -1.98
C ARG A 96 28.75 -2.18 -2.23
N ALA A 97 29.25 -1.50 -1.19
CA ALA A 97 29.85 -0.18 -1.32
C ALA A 97 31.19 -0.21 -2.08
N GLN A 98 31.92 -1.33 -2.02
CA GLN A 98 33.18 -1.53 -2.76
C GLN A 98 32.95 -2.00 -4.20
N GLU A 99 31.96 -2.86 -4.45
CA GLU A 99 31.64 -3.33 -5.82
C GLU A 99 31.00 -2.25 -6.69
N ALA A 100 30.25 -1.31 -6.11
CA ALA A 100 29.71 -0.15 -6.85
C ALA A 100 30.81 0.79 -7.42
N GLN A 101 32.09 0.57 -7.08
CA GLN A 101 33.22 1.35 -7.57
C GLN A 101 34.11 0.57 -8.56
N ALA A 102 33.80 -0.69 -8.88
CA ALA A 102 34.57 -1.49 -9.83
C ALA A 102 33.91 -1.53 -11.22
N PRO A 103 34.57 -1.04 -12.29
CA PRO A 103 34.03 -1.13 -13.62
C PRO A 103 34.30 -2.52 -14.20
N THR A 104 33.25 -3.14 -14.74
CA THR A 104 33.29 -4.29 -15.67
C THR A 104 33.65 -5.65 -15.08
N ALA A 105 32.63 -6.37 -14.60
CA ALA A 105 32.54 -7.81 -14.75
C ALA A 105 31.07 -8.22 -14.93
N THR A 106 30.84 -9.11 -15.89
CA THR A 106 29.53 -9.62 -16.32
C THR A 106 28.67 -10.08 -15.13
N PRO A 107 27.39 -9.67 -15.02
CA PRO A 107 26.57 -10.03 -13.89
C PRO A 107 26.11 -11.48 -14.04
N THR A 108 26.76 -12.41 -13.35
CA THR A 108 26.05 -13.57 -12.81
C THR A 108 25.15 -12.99 -11.72
N ALA A 109 23.83 -13.03 -11.95
CA ALA A 109 22.84 -12.36 -11.12
C ALA A 109 22.88 -12.87 -9.67
N ALA A 110 23.63 -12.17 -8.82
CA ALA A 110 23.51 -12.31 -7.38
C ALA A 110 22.15 -11.72 -6.96
N LEU A 111 21.34 -12.50 -6.21
CA LEU A 111 20.04 -12.08 -5.67
C LEU A 111 20.17 -10.90 -4.68
N GLY A 112 21.40 -10.51 -4.30
CA GLY A 112 21.71 -9.32 -3.51
C GLY A 112 21.33 -7.98 -4.14
N GLN A 113 20.71 -7.95 -5.32
CA GLN A 113 20.15 -6.73 -5.95
C GLN A 113 18.65 -6.51 -5.65
N ALA A 114 18.08 -7.20 -4.66
CA ALA A 114 16.75 -6.90 -4.15
C ALA A 114 16.63 -5.38 -3.89
N PRO A 115 15.69 -4.67 -4.53
CA PRO A 115 15.57 -3.23 -4.35
C PRO A 115 15.26 -2.94 -2.89
N ALA A 116 16.14 -2.18 -2.24
CA ALA A 116 15.84 -1.60 -0.94
C ALA A 116 14.77 -0.54 -1.16
N LEU A 117 13.58 -0.78 -0.62
CA LEU A 117 12.47 0.15 -0.65
C LEU A 117 12.50 0.97 0.64
N SER A 118 12.36 2.28 0.52
CA SER A 118 12.03 3.10 1.69
C SER A 118 10.65 2.72 2.25
N GLY A 119 10.40 2.95 3.53
CA GLY A 119 9.08 2.72 4.13
C GLY A 119 7.94 3.41 3.37
N VAL A 120 8.18 4.60 2.83
CA VAL A 120 7.21 5.34 2.02
C VAL A 120 6.91 4.63 0.68
N GLU A 121 7.91 4.05 0.03
CA GLU A 121 7.72 3.28 -1.20
C GLU A 121 7.01 1.95 -0.95
N ALA A 122 7.33 1.28 0.15
CA ALA A 122 6.64 0.08 0.58
C ALA A 122 5.16 0.36 0.86
N ALA A 123 4.84 1.45 1.57
CA ALA A 123 3.49 1.92 1.81
C ALA A 123 2.74 2.25 0.50
N GLY A 124 3.42 2.91 -0.45
CA GLY A 124 2.90 3.19 -1.79
C GLY A 124 2.47 1.92 -2.53
N GLN A 125 3.37 0.94 -2.61
CA GLN A 125 3.10 -0.33 -3.27
C GLN A 125 1.98 -1.13 -2.59
N ALA A 126 1.93 -1.13 -1.25
CA ALA A 126 0.88 -1.80 -0.48
C ALA A 126 -0.49 -1.17 -0.76
N LEU A 127 -0.57 0.17 -0.76
CA LEU A 127 -1.81 0.88 -1.05
C LEU A 127 -2.26 0.66 -2.50
N GLU A 128 -1.35 0.75 -3.47
CA GLU A 128 -1.67 0.48 -4.89
C GLU A 128 -2.21 -0.94 -5.09
N TYR A 129 -1.58 -1.94 -4.46
CA TYR A 129 -2.05 -3.32 -4.49
C TYR A 129 -3.46 -3.45 -3.89
N PHE A 130 -3.71 -2.84 -2.73
CA PHE A 130 -5.04 -2.82 -2.12
C PHE A 130 -6.08 -2.18 -3.04
N LEU A 131 -5.77 -1.04 -3.65
CA LEU A 131 -6.68 -0.36 -4.58
C LEU A 131 -7.00 -1.24 -5.81
N GLN A 132 -6.02 -2.01 -6.30
CA GLN A 132 -6.16 -2.88 -7.46
C GLN A 132 -6.89 -4.20 -7.15
N TYR A 133 -6.61 -4.85 -6.02
CA TYR A 133 -7.11 -6.19 -5.71
C TYR A 133 -8.16 -6.24 -4.60
N GLY A 134 -8.23 -5.21 -3.74
CA GLY A 134 -9.18 -5.11 -2.63
C GLY A 134 -8.76 -5.83 -1.35
N GLN A 135 -7.56 -6.37 -1.32
CA GLN A 135 -6.92 -6.99 -0.17
C GLN A 135 -5.50 -6.47 -0.06
N LEU A 136 -4.98 -6.36 1.16
CA LEU A 136 -3.58 -6.02 1.35
C LEU A 136 -2.69 -7.20 0.96
N PRO A 137 -1.52 -6.94 0.38
CA PRO A 137 -0.59 -8.00 0.09
C PRO A 137 -0.06 -8.64 1.37
N TRP A 138 0.32 -9.92 1.29
CA TRP A 138 0.76 -10.69 2.45
C TRP A 138 2.00 -10.10 3.13
N TRP A 139 2.82 -9.35 2.39
CA TRP A 139 4.04 -8.70 2.89
C TRP A 139 3.81 -7.36 3.59
N SER A 140 2.60 -6.80 3.56
CA SER A 140 2.28 -5.48 4.13
C SER A 140 1.38 -5.60 5.36
N GLN A 141 1.65 -6.57 6.23
CA GLN A 141 0.88 -6.70 7.46
C GLN A 141 1.56 -5.87 8.55
N GLU A 142 1.03 -4.68 8.79
CA GLU A 142 1.30 -3.92 10.01
C GLU A 142 0.45 -4.46 11.17
N ALA A 143 0.91 -4.24 12.40
CA ALA A 143 0.23 -4.67 13.62
C ALA A 143 -0.99 -3.80 13.98
N ASP A 144 -1.32 -2.81 13.17
CA ASP A 144 -2.38 -1.83 13.43
C ASP A 144 -3.78 -2.36 13.08
N ASP A 145 -4.79 -1.80 13.75
CA ASP A 145 -6.21 -2.12 13.53
C ASP A 145 -6.70 -1.71 12.12
N ASN A 146 -6.04 -0.74 11.47
CA ASN A 146 -6.35 -0.34 10.09
C ASN A 146 -5.08 0.03 9.29
N PRO A 147 -4.37 -0.98 8.74
CA PRO A 147 -3.14 -0.77 7.97
C PRO A 147 -3.32 0.14 6.74
N VAL A 148 -4.52 0.18 6.14
CA VAL A 148 -4.80 1.07 4.99
C VAL A 148 -4.70 2.54 5.40
N VAL A 149 -5.17 2.89 6.61
CA VAL A 149 -5.07 4.25 7.14
C VAL A 149 -3.61 4.62 7.42
N THR A 150 -2.83 3.70 7.98
CA THR A 150 -1.41 3.93 8.27
C THR A 150 -0.63 4.21 6.98
N TYR A 151 -0.77 3.38 5.95
CA TYR A 151 -0.14 3.63 4.65
C TYR A 151 -0.56 4.96 4.02
N LEU A 152 -1.83 5.32 4.14
CA LEU A 152 -2.34 6.56 3.60
C LEU A 152 -1.74 7.78 4.31
N ASN A 153 -1.62 7.75 5.63
CA ASN A 153 -1.00 8.83 6.40
C ASN A 153 0.48 8.97 6.06
N THR A 154 1.23 7.86 5.99
CA THR A 154 2.63 7.86 5.54
C THR A 154 2.78 8.52 4.17
N LEU A 155 1.89 8.22 3.23
CA LEU A 155 1.92 8.81 1.89
C LEU A 155 1.50 10.28 1.87
N LEU A 156 0.52 10.69 2.68
CA LEU A 156 0.09 12.08 2.79
C LEU A 156 1.19 12.99 3.35
N GLU A 157 2.01 12.47 4.28
CA GLU A 157 3.13 13.20 4.87
C GLU A 157 4.33 13.28 3.92
N ALA A 158 4.61 12.21 3.17
CA ALA A 158 5.86 12.09 2.41
C ALA A 158 5.74 12.33 0.90
N LYS A 159 4.53 12.26 0.33
CA LYS A 159 4.30 12.43 -1.12
C LYS A 159 3.36 13.60 -1.40
N PRO A 160 3.54 14.31 -2.54
CA PRO A 160 2.60 15.32 -2.97
C PRO A 160 1.19 14.74 -3.17
N PRO A 161 0.10 15.50 -2.90
CA PRO A 161 -1.27 15.04 -3.13
C PRO A 161 -1.56 14.55 -4.56
N ALA A 162 -0.82 15.07 -5.55
CA ALA A 162 -0.89 14.62 -6.94
C ALA A 162 -0.56 13.13 -7.13
N TYR A 163 0.28 12.54 -6.27
CA TYR A 163 0.58 11.11 -6.29
C TYR A 163 -0.66 10.28 -5.90
N LEU A 164 -1.34 10.63 -4.81
CA LEU A 164 -2.60 9.96 -4.44
C LEU A 164 -3.67 10.13 -5.52
N ALA A 165 -3.72 11.29 -6.16
CA ALA A 165 -4.62 11.52 -7.29
C ALA A 165 -4.28 10.64 -8.51
N SER A 166 -3.01 10.31 -8.75
CA SER A 166 -2.62 9.48 -9.91
C SER A 166 -3.01 8.01 -9.73
N ILE A 167 -3.00 7.50 -8.49
CA ILE A 167 -3.42 6.11 -8.19
C ILE A 167 -4.95 5.96 -8.05
N LEU A 168 -5.68 7.06 -7.81
CA LEU A 168 -7.15 7.10 -7.73
C LEU A 168 -7.83 7.39 -9.08
N THR A 169 -7.44 6.69 -10.14
CA THR A 169 -8.02 6.85 -11.48
C THR A 169 -9.26 6.00 -11.71
N ALA A 170 -9.28 4.77 -11.21
CA ALA A 170 -10.39 3.85 -11.38
C ALA A 170 -11.49 4.06 -10.33
N GLU A 171 -12.75 4.00 -10.74
CA GLU A 171 -13.90 4.09 -9.83
C GLU A 171 -13.85 2.99 -8.75
N ARG A 172 -13.44 1.77 -9.12
CA ARG A 172 -13.30 0.66 -8.17
C ARG A 172 -12.27 0.94 -7.08
N ALA A 173 -11.15 1.58 -7.42
CA ALA A 173 -10.12 1.98 -6.45
C ALA A 173 -10.70 3.02 -5.46
N GLN A 174 -11.45 4.00 -5.96
CA GLN A 174 -12.10 5.01 -5.13
C GLN A 174 -13.16 4.40 -4.21
N GLN A 175 -13.99 3.48 -4.71
CA GLN A 175 -14.98 2.76 -3.92
C GLN A 175 -14.35 1.95 -2.79
N ARG A 176 -13.24 1.26 -3.06
CA ARG A 176 -12.48 0.50 -2.06
C ARG A 176 -11.87 1.40 -1.01
N LEU A 177 -11.25 2.50 -1.42
CA LEU A 177 -10.67 3.45 -0.48
C LEU A 177 -11.74 4.02 0.45
N VAL A 178 -12.86 4.51 -0.11
CA VAL A 178 -13.97 5.04 0.70
C VAL A 178 -14.54 3.99 1.67
N ALA A 179 -14.62 2.72 1.25
CA ALA A 179 -15.13 1.65 2.12
C ALA A 179 -14.18 1.31 3.27
N ALA A 180 -12.86 1.46 3.08
CA ALA A 180 -11.84 1.12 4.07
C ALA A 180 -11.57 2.25 5.08
N LEU A 181 -11.98 3.48 4.78
CA LEU A 181 -11.67 4.65 5.59
C LEU A 181 -12.77 5.00 6.61
N PRO A 182 -12.38 5.30 7.87
CA PRO A 182 -13.23 6.06 8.78
C PRO A 182 -13.62 7.42 8.21
N THR A 183 -14.72 8.00 8.70
CA THR A 183 -15.26 9.26 8.16
C THR A 183 -14.28 10.42 8.35
N GLU A 184 -13.55 10.41 9.46
CA GLU A 184 -12.57 11.42 9.87
C GLU A 184 -11.38 11.41 8.91
N VAL A 185 -10.80 10.22 8.67
CA VAL A 185 -9.67 10.04 7.76
C VAL A 185 -10.06 10.38 6.32
N TYR A 186 -11.26 9.97 5.90
CA TYR A 186 -11.80 10.31 4.59
C TYR A 186 -11.83 11.84 4.35
N ARG A 187 -12.22 12.64 5.34
CA ARG A 187 -12.21 14.11 5.24
C ARG A 187 -10.80 14.66 5.13
N THR A 188 -9.85 14.15 5.91
CA THR A 188 -8.44 14.55 5.81
C THR A 188 -7.90 14.31 4.40
N VAL A 189 -8.21 13.15 3.81
CA VAL A 189 -7.79 12.81 2.44
C VAL A 189 -8.41 13.75 1.41
N LEU A 190 -9.70 14.07 1.56
CA LEU A 190 -10.36 15.03 0.68
C LEU A 190 -9.70 16.41 0.76
N LEU A 191 -9.43 16.91 1.96
CA LEU A 191 -8.81 18.22 2.16
C LEU A 191 -7.39 18.26 1.56
N ALA A 192 -6.61 17.19 1.73
CA ALA A 192 -5.29 17.08 1.13
C ALA A 192 -5.33 17.09 -0.41
N LEU A 193 -6.36 16.48 -1.01
CA LEU A 193 -6.56 16.47 -2.46
C LEU A 193 -7.21 17.75 -2.99
N LEU A 194 -7.80 18.61 -2.17
CA LEU A 194 -8.42 19.84 -2.64
C LEU A 194 -7.42 21.00 -2.64
N PRO A 195 -7.61 22.01 -3.51
CA PRO A 195 -6.85 23.25 -3.44
C PRO A 195 -6.99 23.90 -2.06
N PRO A 196 -5.96 24.64 -1.58
CA PRO A 196 -5.97 25.25 -0.25
C PRO A 196 -7.08 26.29 -0.03
N ALA A 197 -7.74 26.73 -1.10
CA ALA A 197 -8.94 27.58 -1.05
C ALA A 197 -10.16 26.87 -0.41
N TYR A 198 -10.15 25.54 -0.35
CA TYR A 198 -11.20 24.77 0.34
C TYR A 198 -10.79 24.55 1.80
N THR A 199 -11.59 25.10 2.71
CA THR A 199 -11.44 24.88 4.15
C THR A 199 -12.33 23.73 4.62
N GLU A 200 -12.09 23.21 5.83
CA GLU A 200 -12.97 22.22 6.46
C GLU A 200 -14.43 22.67 6.50
N GLN A 201 -14.65 23.97 6.75
CA GLN A 201 -15.98 24.57 6.75
C GLN A 201 -16.63 24.50 5.35
N GLY A 202 -15.85 24.78 4.30
CA GLY A 202 -16.32 24.64 2.91
C GLY A 202 -16.70 23.20 2.58
N LEU A 203 -15.91 22.23 3.04
CA LEU A 203 -16.20 20.81 2.83
C LEU A 203 -17.43 20.35 3.61
N PHE A 204 -17.60 20.81 4.86
CA PHE A 204 -18.79 20.53 5.65
C PHE A 204 -20.06 21.05 4.98
N VAL A 205 -20.05 22.29 4.49
CA VAL A 205 -21.18 22.88 3.75
C VAL A 205 -21.46 22.07 2.47
N LEU A 206 -20.43 21.62 1.76
CA LEU A 206 -20.59 20.78 0.58
C LEU A 206 -21.24 19.43 0.92
N GLU A 207 -20.77 18.75 1.97
CA GLU A 207 -21.34 17.48 2.42
C GLU A 207 -22.80 17.62 2.90
N GLU A 208 -23.11 18.69 3.64
CA GLU A 208 -24.48 19.04 4.07
C GLU A 208 -25.39 19.29 2.86
N LEU A 209 -24.95 20.11 1.90
CA LEU A 209 -25.71 20.40 0.69
C LEU A 209 -25.98 19.14 -0.11
N LEU A 210 -24.98 18.27 -0.25
CA LEU A 210 -25.12 17.00 -0.93
C LEU A 210 -26.03 16.04 -0.16
N THR A 211 -25.97 16.01 1.16
CA THR A 211 -26.86 15.19 1.99
C THR A 211 -28.32 15.67 1.89
N ALA A 212 -28.54 16.99 1.92
CA ALA A 212 -29.86 17.60 1.74
C ALA A 212 -30.42 17.31 0.33
N LEU A 213 -29.56 17.34 -0.68
CA LEU A 213 -29.88 16.91 -2.05
C LEU A 213 -30.33 15.46 -2.11
N LEU A 214 -29.58 14.57 -1.47
CA LEU A 214 -29.92 13.15 -1.38
C LEU A 214 -31.28 12.95 -0.74
N ALA A 215 -31.55 13.59 0.41
CA ALA A 215 -32.83 13.47 1.10
C ALA A 215 -34.01 13.91 0.20
N ARG A 216 -33.81 14.93 -0.64
CA ARG A 216 -34.83 15.43 -1.57
C ARG A 216 -35.10 14.47 -2.73
N HIS A 217 -34.08 13.75 -3.20
CA HIS A 217 -34.17 12.83 -4.35
C HIS A 217 -34.21 11.33 -3.94
N ALA A 218 -34.20 11.02 -2.64
CA ALA A 218 -34.18 9.66 -2.11
C ALA A 218 -35.40 8.81 -2.52
N LYS A 219 -36.56 9.45 -2.81
CA LYS A 219 -37.76 8.75 -3.29
C LYS A 219 -37.60 8.21 -4.71
N THR A 220 -36.70 8.80 -5.50
CA THR A 220 -36.46 8.47 -6.92
C THR A 220 -35.17 7.69 -7.15
N VAL A 221 -34.19 7.78 -6.24
CA VAL A 221 -32.88 7.15 -6.42
C VAL A 221 -32.43 6.50 -5.11
N ARG A 222 -32.10 5.19 -5.16
CA ARG A 222 -31.40 4.49 -4.07
C ARG A 222 -29.95 4.97 -4.01
N LEU A 223 -29.73 6.05 -3.27
CA LEU A 223 -28.41 6.63 -3.04
C LEU A 223 -27.90 6.27 -1.66
N THR A 224 -26.66 5.79 -1.61
CA THR A 224 -25.94 5.53 -0.37
C THR A 224 -24.93 6.65 -0.12
N ARG A 225 -24.70 6.99 1.15
CA ARG A 225 -23.64 7.94 1.56
C ARG A 225 -22.29 7.63 0.91
N GLN A 226 -21.98 6.35 0.75
CA GLN A 226 -20.77 5.87 0.09
C GLN A 226 -20.64 6.33 -1.37
N ARG A 227 -21.72 6.32 -2.16
CA ARG A 227 -21.68 6.81 -3.55
C ARG A 227 -21.34 8.29 -3.63
N LEU A 228 -21.85 9.07 -2.67
CA LEU A 228 -21.53 10.48 -2.56
C LEU A 228 -20.06 10.69 -2.21
N GLN A 229 -19.56 9.92 -1.25
CA GLN A 229 -18.16 9.99 -0.85
C GLN A 229 -17.22 9.62 -2.01
N VAL A 230 -17.58 8.62 -2.81
CA VAL A 230 -16.83 8.26 -4.02
C VAL A 230 -16.86 9.39 -5.05
N ALA A 231 -18.02 10.02 -5.28
CA ALA A 231 -18.13 11.14 -6.21
C ALA A 231 -17.27 12.34 -5.78
N LEU A 232 -17.28 12.68 -4.49
CA LEU A 232 -16.45 13.74 -3.91
C LEU A 232 -14.95 13.43 -4.03
N LEU A 233 -14.55 12.19 -3.75
CA LEU A 233 -13.16 11.75 -3.89
C LEU A 233 -12.70 11.80 -5.35
N SER A 234 -13.56 11.34 -6.28
CA SER A 234 -13.31 11.39 -7.73
C SER A 234 -13.07 12.81 -8.22
N TRP A 235 -13.83 13.76 -7.66
CA TRP A 235 -13.68 15.18 -7.96
C TRP A 235 -12.37 15.73 -7.42
N ALA A 236 -12.07 15.51 -6.14
CA ALA A 236 -10.84 16.02 -5.53
C ALA A 236 -9.60 15.51 -6.29
N ALA A 237 -9.59 14.22 -6.64
CA ALA A 237 -8.53 13.63 -7.48
C ALA A 237 -8.48 14.25 -8.89
N ALA A 238 -9.64 14.55 -9.51
CA ALA A 238 -9.68 15.22 -10.82
C ALA A 238 -9.16 16.66 -10.77
N VAL A 239 -9.43 17.41 -9.70
CA VAL A 239 -8.92 18.77 -9.50
C VAL A 239 -7.39 18.77 -9.45
N GLN A 240 -6.78 17.81 -8.75
CA GLN A 240 -5.32 17.67 -8.71
C GLN A 240 -4.71 17.35 -10.08
N ARG A 241 -5.37 16.50 -10.87
CA ARG A 241 -4.84 16.07 -12.18
C ARG A 241 -5.03 17.10 -13.30
N GLN A 242 -6.16 17.82 -13.31
CA GLN A 242 -6.60 18.61 -14.47
C GLN A 242 -6.83 20.10 -14.14
N GLY A 243 -6.59 20.52 -12.90
CA GLY A 243 -6.86 21.88 -12.44
C GLY A 243 -8.32 22.11 -12.01
N SER A 244 -8.57 23.28 -11.41
CA SER A 244 -9.82 23.58 -10.71
C SER A 244 -11.07 23.58 -11.59
N VAL A 245 -11.00 24.13 -12.80
CA VAL A 245 -12.16 24.27 -13.70
C VAL A 245 -12.59 22.91 -14.26
N ALA A 246 -11.65 22.12 -14.79
CA ALA A 246 -11.93 20.78 -15.29
C ALA A 246 -12.40 19.85 -14.16
N GLY A 247 -11.80 19.98 -12.97
CA GLY A 247 -12.25 19.29 -11.77
C GLY A 247 -13.68 19.65 -11.39
N GLN A 248 -14.04 20.94 -11.32
CA GLN A 248 -15.43 21.36 -11.04
C GLN A 248 -16.43 20.77 -12.05
N ILE A 249 -16.09 20.73 -13.34
CA ILE A 249 -16.94 20.10 -14.37
C ILE A 249 -17.07 18.59 -14.09
N ALA A 250 -15.99 17.92 -13.70
CA ALA A 250 -16.02 16.51 -13.33
C ALA A 250 -16.91 16.26 -12.10
N LEU A 251 -16.85 17.10 -11.06
CA LEU A 251 -17.75 17.01 -9.89
C LEU A 251 -19.21 17.05 -10.30
N TRP A 252 -19.57 18.07 -11.07
CA TRP A 252 -20.96 18.28 -11.45
C TRP A 252 -21.47 17.16 -12.34
N ARG A 253 -20.61 16.60 -13.21
CA ARG A 253 -20.93 15.39 -13.98
C ARG A 253 -21.14 14.18 -13.08
N SER A 254 -20.25 13.93 -12.12
CA SER A 254 -20.37 12.81 -11.17
C SER A 254 -21.62 12.95 -10.31
N ILE A 255 -21.91 14.14 -9.77
CA ILE A 255 -23.13 14.42 -9.01
C ILE A 255 -24.37 14.20 -9.89
N ALA A 256 -24.37 14.70 -11.13
CA ALA A 256 -25.50 14.51 -12.04
C ALA A 256 -25.75 13.03 -12.35
N GLN A 257 -24.69 12.24 -12.59
CA GLN A 257 -24.80 10.79 -12.78
C GLN A 257 -25.35 10.09 -11.53
N VAL A 258 -24.82 10.44 -10.36
CA VAL A 258 -25.22 9.88 -9.06
C VAL A 258 -26.69 10.19 -8.76
N LEU A 259 -27.13 11.42 -9.03
CA LEU A 259 -28.50 11.88 -8.81
C LEU A 259 -29.46 11.56 -9.96
N ASN A 260 -28.97 10.94 -11.06
CA ASN A 260 -29.69 10.74 -12.31
C ASN A 260 -30.36 12.02 -12.85
N LEU A 261 -29.67 13.16 -12.69
CA LEU A 261 -30.17 14.47 -13.14
C LEU A 261 -29.78 14.72 -14.58
N THR A 262 -30.72 15.29 -15.34
CA THR A 262 -30.42 15.88 -16.64
C THR A 262 -29.53 17.12 -16.47
N PRO A 263 -28.75 17.50 -17.50
CA PRO A 263 -27.95 18.73 -17.46
C PRO A 263 -28.78 19.98 -17.13
N VAL A 264 -30.04 20.02 -17.57
CA VAL A 264 -30.96 21.13 -17.32
C VAL A 264 -31.33 21.21 -15.83
N GLU A 265 -31.68 20.09 -15.21
CA GLU A 265 -32.02 20.02 -13.78
C GLU A 265 -30.82 20.40 -12.91
N LEU A 266 -29.62 19.92 -13.27
CA LEU A 266 -28.37 20.27 -12.61
C LEU A 266 -28.12 21.78 -12.65
N THR A 267 -28.32 22.41 -13.81
CA THR A 267 -28.07 23.84 -14.00
C THR A 267 -29.07 24.70 -13.22
N GLN A 268 -30.36 24.31 -13.24
CA GLN A 268 -31.40 24.99 -12.45
C GLN A 268 -31.15 24.87 -10.94
N PHE A 269 -30.65 23.71 -10.52
CA PHE A 269 -30.30 23.44 -9.14
C PHE A 269 -29.08 24.27 -8.69
N LEU A 270 -28.03 24.29 -9.49
CA LEU A 270 -26.83 25.10 -9.26
C LEU A 270 -27.16 26.58 -9.10
N ARG A 271 -28.03 27.13 -9.95
CA ARG A 271 -28.50 28.52 -9.81
C ARG A 271 -29.20 28.77 -8.48
N LYS A 272 -30.01 27.81 -7.99
CA LYS A 272 -30.72 27.93 -6.71
C LYS A 272 -29.79 27.85 -5.52
N ILE A 273 -28.73 27.02 -5.58
CA ILE A 273 -27.70 26.96 -4.54
C ILE A 273 -26.85 28.23 -4.56
N TRP A 274 -26.39 28.66 -5.73
CA TRP A 274 -25.50 29.81 -5.84
C TRP A 274 -26.19 31.11 -5.38
N ALA A 275 -27.51 31.19 -5.53
CA ALA A 275 -28.34 32.26 -4.96
C ALA A 275 -28.53 32.16 -3.43
N ARG A 276 -28.17 31.05 -2.78
CA ARG A 276 -28.35 30.78 -1.34
C ARG A 276 -27.04 30.70 -0.56
N LEU A 277 -25.91 30.49 -1.24
CA LEU A 277 -24.60 30.57 -0.60
C LEU A 277 -24.35 32.03 -0.19
N PRO A 278 -23.99 32.32 1.07
CA PRO A 278 -23.57 33.65 1.47
C PRO A 278 -22.38 34.02 0.58
N SER A 279 -22.60 35.05 -0.23
CA SER A 279 -21.74 35.44 -1.33
C SER A 279 -20.28 35.58 -0.87
N ALA A 280 -19.40 34.77 -1.46
CA ALA A 280 -17.97 35.07 -1.60
C ALA A 280 -17.70 36.33 -2.48
N GLN A 281 -18.66 37.27 -2.55
CA GLN A 281 -18.53 38.57 -3.21
C GLN A 281 -17.91 39.64 -2.30
N GLN A 282 -17.51 39.32 -1.07
CA GLN A 282 -16.82 40.27 -0.19
C GLN A 282 -15.30 40.16 -0.19
N ALA A 283 -14.69 39.23 -0.94
CA ALA A 283 -13.23 39.10 -1.01
C ALA A 283 -12.58 39.89 -2.16
N ASN A 284 -13.33 40.76 -2.87
CA ASN A 284 -12.79 41.58 -3.95
C ASN A 284 -13.41 43.00 -3.94
N ARG A 285 -13.40 43.63 -2.77
CA ARG A 285 -13.52 45.08 -2.60
C ARG A 285 -12.41 45.58 -1.71
#